data_AF-A0ABD0RSM8-F1
#
_entry.id   AF-A0ABD0RSM8-F1
#
_cell.length_a   1.000
_cell.length_b   1.000
_cell.length_c   1.000
_cell.angle_alpha   90.00
_cell.angle_beta   90.00
_cell.angle_gamma   90.00
#
_symmetry.space_group_name_H-M   'P 1'
#
loop_
_entity.id
_entity.type
_entity.pdbx_description
1 polymer ?
#
loop_
_entity_poly.entity_id
_entity_poly.type
_entity_poly.pdbx_seq_one_letter_code
_entity_poly.pdbx_strand_id
1 'polypeptide(L)'
;LNISDSEPSGLNLHPLPVCQSCVHIVDSDQWVQVEPISTPAGRFECSRTRIRWVCAGDVTLQYRAVDGRFLKAELEMLQCERIGPVIDVTVISGKLEEAHLPHFACLAESDPSLKNNVRLLSKSDEGISLQSVELTCYHAKIVHPSFSLITLIISWFIKWEEHYDLLLYMLCKDPLFLHIYFFPVNDTCSKEKVKQDEKSSLLIRHPRPDRPFRLKTPHLLEVPGASVQPIEGISFTTDTKPNFFKVRQPQHDDVHMNLIRKKDKKSVWAATIWKEEFGKLKP
;
A
#
# COMPACT_ATOMS: atom_id res chain seq x y z
N LEU A 1 24.41 -17.15 -39.71
CA LEU A 1 24.00 -15.96 -38.94
C LEU A 1 22.94 -16.43 -37.98
N ASN A 2 23.37 -16.87 -36.80
CA ASN A 2 22.49 -17.35 -35.74
C ASN A 2 21.81 -16.14 -35.10
N ILE A 3 20.48 -16.10 -35.20
CA ILE A 3 19.64 -15.19 -34.46
C ILE A 3 19.65 -15.68 -33.03
N SER A 4 20.28 -14.90 -32.13
CA SER A 4 20.31 -15.19 -30.72
C SER A 4 18.90 -15.07 -30.15
N ASP A 5 18.40 -16.17 -29.60
CA ASP A 5 17.29 -16.19 -28.66
C ASP A 5 17.64 -15.28 -27.47
N SER A 6 17.09 -14.08 -27.46
CA SER A 6 17.10 -13.23 -26.27
C SER A 6 16.17 -13.85 -25.24
N GLU A 7 16.74 -14.39 -24.17
CA GLU A 7 16.02 -14.82 -22.99
C GLU A 7 15.01 -13.74 -22.56
N PRO A 8 13.77 -14.11 -22.18
CA PRO A 8 12.86 -13.15 -21.60
C PRO A 8 13.46 -12.71 -20.26
N SER A 9 13.89 -11.45 -20.20
CA SER A 9 14.30 -10.79 -18.97
C SER A 9 13.20 -11.04 -17.93
N GLY A 10 13.54 -11.85 -16.92
CA GLY A 10 12.66 -12.19 -15.82
C GLY A 10 12.27 -10.92 -15.07
N LEU A 11 11.18 -10.30 -15.51
CA LEU A 11 10.50 -9.25 -14.78
C LEU A 11 10.19 -9.84 -13.41
N ASN A 12 10.73 -9.25 -12.34
CA ASN A 12 10.40 -9.61 -10.97
C ASN A 12 8.91 -9.31 -10.75
N LEU A 13 8.08 -10.28 -11.11
CA LEU A 13 6.65 -10.29 -10.87
C LEU A 13 6.46 -10.32 -9.36
N HIS A 14 6.19 -9.18 -8.75
CA HIS A 14 5.41 -9.20 -7.51
C HIS A 14 3.95 -9.36 -7.95
N PRO A 15 3.34 -10.53 -7.79
CA PRO A 15 1.92 -10.70 -8.09
C PRO A 15 1.11 -9.69 -7.30
N LEU A 16 -0.01 -9.27 -7.89
CA LEU A 16 -1.00 -8.45 -7.19
C LEU A 16 -1.36 -9.12 -5.86
N PRO A 17 -1.80 -8.33 -4.88
CA PRO A 17 -2.22 -8.92 -3.64
C PRO A 17 -3.29 -9.99 -3.86
N VAL A 18 -3.00 -11.26 -3.56
CA VAL A 18 -4.05 -12.26 -3.38
C VAL A 18 -4.62 -12.07 -1.98
N CYS A 19 -5.75 -11.37 -1.86
CA CYS A 19 -6.61 -11.48 -0.70
C CYS A 19 -7.66 -12.56 -0.98
N GLN A 20 -7.76 -13.55 -0.10
CA GLN A 20 -8.73 -14.65 -0.24
C GLN A 20 -10.17 -14.13 -0.25
N SER A 21 -10.48 -13.09 0.53
CA SER A 21 -11.81 -12.48 0.54
C SER A 21 -12.14 -11.77 -0.78
N CYS A 22 -11.14 -11.21 -1.47
CA CYS A 22 -11.37 -10.44 -2.69
C CYS A 22 -11.35 -11.28 -3.98
N VAL A 23 -11.09 -12.59 -3.91
CA VAL A 23 -10.92 -13.48 -5.09
C VAL A 23 -12.15 -13.50 -6.02
N HIS A 24 -13.34 -13.23 -5.49
CA HIS A 24 -14.59 -13.21 -6.25
C HIS A 24 -14.93 -11.83 -6.84
N ILE A 25 -14.14 -10.80 -6.53
CA ILE A 25 -14.32 -9.47 -7.09
C ILE A 25 -13.61 -9.46 -8.44
N VAL A 26 -14.36 -9.12 -9.48
CA VAL A 26 -13.84 -8.99 -10.85
C VAL A 26 -12.67 -8.00 -10.84
N ASP A 27 -11.50 -8.47 -11.26
CA ASP A 27 -10.38 -7.62 -11.69
C ASP A 27 -10.28 -7.73 -13.22
N SER A 28 -9.92 -6.63 -13.86
CA SER A 28 -9.81 -6.53 -15.31
C SER A 28 -8.60 -7.32 -15.84
N ASP A 29 -8.72 -7.71 -17.12
CA ASP A 29 -7.80 -8.47 -17.97
C ASP A 29 -6.30 -8.09 -17.93
N GLN A 30 -5.49 -8.90 -18.61
CA GLN A 30 -4.04 -8.80 -18.79
C GLN A 30 -3.52 -7.35 -19.02
N TRP A 31 -2.58 -6.93 -18.17
CA TRP A 31 -1.90 -5.63 -18.24
C TRP A 31 -0.43 -5.81 -18.61
N VAL A 32 0.06 -5.03 -19.57
CA VAL A 32 1.49 -5.00 -19.89
C VAL A 32 2.22 -4.18 -18.84
N GLN A 33 3.15 -4.80 -18.13
CA GLN A 33 3.96 -4.11 -17.11
C GLN A 33 4.99 -3.21 -17.78
N VAL A 34 5.08 -1.96 -17.34
CA VAL A 34 6.05 -0.98 -17.84
C VAL A 34 6.69 -0.16 -16.71
N GLU A 35 7.89 0.32 -16.98
CA GLU A 35 8.57 1.38 -16.21
C GLU A 35 8.72 2.62 -17.13
N PRO A 36 9.08 3.82 -16.63
CA PRO A 36 8.51 5.11 -17.04
C PRO A 36 8.69 5.45 -18.53
N ILE A 37 7.66 5.25 -19.36
CA ILE A 37 7.85 5.24 -20.81
C ILE A 37 6.60 5.70 -21.57
N SER A 38 6.84 6.32 -22.73
CA SER A 38 5.91 6.56 -23.82
C SER A 38 5.34 5.23 -24.34
N THR A 39 4.03 5.01 -24.18
CA THR A 39 3.36 3.75 -24.57
C THR A 39 2.55 3.92 -25.84
N PRO A 40 2.52 2.93 -26.75
CA PRO A 40 1.60 2.92 -27.87
C PRO A 40 0.17 2.64 -27.41
N ALA A 41 -0.76 2.52 -28.35
CA ALA A 41 -2.13 2.07 -28.04
C ALA A 41 -2.12 0.72 -27.29
N GLY A 42 -2.88 0.62 -26.20
CA GLY A 42 -2.92 -0.61 -25.40
C GLY A 42 -3.35 -0.42 -23.95
N ARG A 43 -3.04 -1.44 -23.13
CA ARG A 43 -3.35 -1.55 -21.70
C ARG A 43 -2.07 -1.78 -20.92
N PHE A 44 -1.73 -0.88 -20.02
CA PHE A 44 -0.45 -0.91 -19.31
C PHE A 44 -0.64 -0.76 -17.81
N GLU A 45 0.25 -1.37 -17.03
CA GLU A 45 0.36 -1.18 -15.58
C GLU A 45 1.79 -0.77 -15.23
N CYS A 46 1.93 0.23 -14.36
CA CYS A 46 3.24 0.53 -13.81
C CYS A 46 3.64 -0.48 -12.73
N SER A 47 4.81 -1.09 -12.89
CA SER A 47 5.39 -2.01 -11.89
C SER A 47 5.61 -1.35 -10.50
N ARG A 48 5.93 -0.05 -10.47
CA ARG A 48 6.23 0.71 -9.26
C ARG A 48 4.98 1.18 -8.53
N THR A 49 4.13 1.96 -9.21
CA THR A 49 2.97 2.62 -8.58
C THR A 49 1.69 1.82 -8.70
N ARG A 50 1.65 0.77 -9.53
CA ARG A 50 0.46 -0.04 -9.84
C ARG A 50 -0.68 0.71 -10.51
N ILE A 51 -0.46 1.94 -10.96
CA ILE A 51 -1.42 2.65 -11.82
C ILE A 51 -1.55 1.89 -13.12
N ARG A 52 -2.76 1.77 -13.63
CA ARG A 52 -3.01 1.23 -14.95
C ARG A 52 -3.65 2.28 -15.84
N TRP A 53 -3.43 2.17 -17.14
CA TRP A 53 -4.03 3.08 -18.12
C TRP A 53 -4.34 2.37 -19.43
N VAL A 54 -5.29 2.96 -20.15
CA VAL A 54 -5.70 2.55 -21.48
C VAL A 54 -5.59 3.75 -22.41
N CYS A 55 -5.01 3.56 -23.58
CA CYS A 55 -4.89 4.59 -24.60
C CYS A 55 -5.14 4.03 -26.01
N ALA A 56 -5.75 4.84 -26.88
CA ALA A 56 -6.03 4.50 -28.27
C ALA A 56 -4.88 4.85 -29.23
N GLY A 57 -3.87 5.57 -28.76
CA GLY A 57 -2.69 5.97 -29.52
C GLY A 57 -1.48 6.17 -28.61
N ASP A 58 -0.42 6.73 -29.17
CA ASP A 58 0.82 6.98 -28.44
C ASP A 58 0.58 8.02 -27.33
N VAL A 59 0.96 7.66 -26.11
CA VAL A 59 0.87 8.52 -24.93
C VAL A 59 2.20 8.57 -24.22
N THR A 60 2.63 9.77 -23.88
CA THR A 60 3.78 9.99 -22.99
C THR A 60 3.26 10.57 -21.70
N LEU A 61 3.57 9.91 -20.59
CA LEU A 61 3.11 10.30 -19.27
C LEU A 61 4.25 10.21 -18.27
N GLN A 62 4.27 11.14 -17.34
CA GLN A 62 5.13 11.13 -16.17
C GLN A 62 4.25 10.97 -14.95
N TYR A 63 4.66 10.13 -14.02
CA TYR A 63 3.95 9.99 -12.75
C TYR A 63 4.90 9.65 -11.62
N ARG A 64 4.49 10.00 -10.41
CA ARG A 64 5.18 9.63 -9.18
C ARG A 64 4.18 9.52 -8.03
N ALA A 65 4.40 8.57 -7.14
CA ALA A 65 3.76 8.60 -5.84
C ALA A 65 4.39 9.71 -4.99
N VAL A 66 3.56 10.47 -4.29
CA VAL A 66 4.01 11.57 -3.43
C VAL A 66 3.44 11.42 -2.03
N ASP A 67 4.09 12.07 -1.06
CA ASP A 67 3.62 12.10 0.32
C ASP A 67 2.33 12.90 0.41
N GLY A 68 1.23 12.25 0.77
CA GLY A 68 -0.11 12.87 0.82
C GLY A 68 -0.40 13.75 2.02
N ARG A 69 0.54 13.92 2.98
CA ARG A 69 0.30 14.69 4.21
C ARG A 69 -0.11 16.14 3.99
N PHE A 70 0.27 16.74 2.86
CA PHE A 70 -0.14 18.10 2.53
C PHE A 70 -1.66 18.24 2.27
N LEU A 71 -2.40 17.15 2.09
CA LEU A 71 -3.86 17.16 1.93
C LEU A 71 -4.62 17.10 3.26
N LYS A 72 -3.92 16.96 4.39
CA LYS A 72 -4.54 16.67 5.69
C LYS A 72 -5.63 17.69 6.06
N ALA A 73 -5.35 18.99 5.91
CA ALA A 73 -6.30 20.03 6.27
C ALA A 73 -7.57 19.99 5.41
N GLU A 74 -7.42 19.75 4.10
CA GLU A 74 -8.55 19.64 3.19
C GLU A 74 -9.37 18.38 3.43
N LEU A 75 -8.71 17.26 3.74
CA LEU A 75 -9.36 16.00 4.12
C LEU A 75 -10.15 16.13 5.43
N GLU A 76 -9.59 16.84 6.42
CA GLU A 76 -10.29 17.16 7.67
C GLU A 76 -11.53 18.02 7.42
N MET A 77 -11.43 19.04 6.57
CA MET A 77 -12.55 19.91 6.18
C MET A 77 -13.64 19.13 5.42
N LEU A 78 -13.23 18.22 4.54
CA LEU A 78 -14.14 17.35 3.78
C LEU A 78 -14.66 16.16 4.60
N GLN A 79 -14.17 15.95 5.83
CA GLN A 79 -14.48 14.80 6.67
C GLN A 79 -14.25 13.45 5.94
N CYS A 80 -13.13 13.38 5.20
CA CYS A 80 -12.77 12.25 4.34
C CYS A 80 -11.37 11.73 4.65
N GLU A 81 -11.14 10.41 4.54
CA GLU A 81 -9.81 9.80 4.64
C GLU A 81 -9.35 9.43 3.24
N ARG A 82 -8.03 9.36 3.05
CA ARG A 82 -7.48 8.69 1.87
C ARG A 82 -7.61 7.18 1.99
N ILE A 83 -7.87 6.55 0.86
CA ILE A 83 -7.88 5.09 0.72
C ILE A 83 -7.00 4.64 -0.45
N GLY A 84 -6.10 5.51 -0.90
CA GLY A 84 -5.16 5.25 -1.98
C GLY A 84 -3.93 6.14 -1.87
N PRO A 85 -2.88 5.83 -2.64
CA PRO A 85 -1.70 6.67 -2.69
C PRO A 85 -2.04 8.00 -3.37
N VAL A 86 -1.31 9.05 -3.01
CA VAL A 86 -1.34 10.29 -3.77
C VAL A 86 -0.39 10.15 -4.95
N ILE A 87 -0.91 10.42 -6.14
CA ILE A 87 -0.16 10.28 -7.36
C ILE A 87 -0.21 11.62 -8.10
N ASP A 88 0.97 12.12 -8.39
CA ASP A 88 1.19 13.24 -9.29
C ASP A 88 1.38 12.66 -10.69
N VAL A 89 0.48 12.97 -11.61
CA VAL A 89 0.45 12.47 -13.00
C VAL A 89 0.42 13.66 -13.94
N THR A 90 1.34 13.68 -14.90
CA THR A 90 1.42 14.66 -15.98
C THR A 90 1.37 13.91 -17.31
N VAL A 91 0.38 14.21 -18.14
CA VAL A 91 0.34 13.72 -19.53
C VAL A 91 1.14 14.70 -20.38
N ILE A 92 2.29 14.25 -20.89
CA ILE A 92 3.20 15.06 -21.73
C ILE A 92 2.66 15.12 -23.17
N SER A 93 2.16 14.00 -23.69
CA SER A 93 1.57 13.92 -25.03
C SER A 93 0.52 12.81 -25.11
N GLY A 94 -0.43 12.95 -26.03
CA GLY A 94 -1.50 11.97 -26.26
C GLY A 94 -2.69 12.12 -25.31
N LYS A 95 -3.56 11.11 -25.27
CA LYS A 95 -4.76 11.08 -24.43
C LYS A 95 -4.99 9.69 -23.85
N LEU A 96 -5.42 9.66 -22.60
CA LEU A 96 -5.84 8.43 -21.92
C LEU A 96 -7.35 8.25 -22.05
N GLU A 97 -7.76 7.04 -22.43
CA GLU A 97 -9.16 6.62 -22.46
C GLU A 97 -9.64 6.25 -21.06
N GLU A 98 -8.81 5.53 -20.32
CA GLU A 98 -9.08 5.11 -18.96
C GLU A 98 -7.82 5.18 -18.10
N ALA A 99 -8.03 5.36 -16.80
CA ALA A 99 -7.01 5.06 -15.82
C ALA A 99 -7.60 4.33 -14.62
N HIS A 100 -6.76 3.52 -14.00
CA HIS A 100 -7.11 2.67 -12.88
C HIS A 100 -6.13 2.98 -11.76
N LEU A 101 -6.62 3.61 -10.70
CA LEU A 101 -5.82 4.07 -9.59
C LEU A 101 -5.84 3.03 -8.47
N PRO A 102 -4.69 2.61 -7.93
CA PRO A 102 -4.68 1.63 -6.86
C PRO A 102 -5.38 2.18 -5.61
N HIS A 103 -6.05 1.30 -4.86
CA HIS A 103 -6.57 1.61 -3.53
C HIS A 103 -6.12 0.56 -2.50
N PHE A 104 -6.24 0.94 -1.23
CA PHE A 104 -5.91 0.11 -0.08
C PHE A 104 -7.12 -0.69 0.40
N ALA A 105 -8.33 -0.23 0.09
CA ALA A 105 -9.57 -0.81 0.60
C ALA A 105 -9.76 -2.28 0.20
N CYS A 106 -10.17 -3.10 1.16
CA CYS A 106 -10.67 -4.44 0.94
C CYS A 106 -12.18 -4.38 0.74
N LEU A 107 -12.66 -4.53 -0.49
CA LEU A 107 -14.10 -4.37 -0.78
C LEU A 107 -14.94 -5.55 -0.26
N ALA A 108 -14.35 -6.73 -0.08
CA ALA A 108 -15.06 -7.93 0.36
C ALA A 108 -15.43 -7.90 1.85
N GLU A 109 -14.55 -7.32 2.68
CA GLU A 109 -14.73 -7.22 4.14
C GLU A 109 -15.28 -5.84 4.55
N SER A 110 -15.59 -4.97 3.58
CA SER A 110 -16.13 -3.63 3.82
C SER A 110 -17.64 -3.56 3.59
N ASP A 111 -18.25 -2.48 4.09
CA ASP A 111 -19.68 -2.20 3.87
C ASP A 111 -19.99 -2.13 2.36
N PRO A 112 -21.08 -2.78 1.85
CA PRO A 112 -21.43 -2.72 0.43
C PRO A 112 -21.64 -1.29 -0.10
N SER A 113 -22.05 -0.35 0.77
CA SER A 113 -22.18 1.06 0.43
C SER A 113 -20.85 1.74 0.13
N LEU A 114 -19.71 1.15 0.51
CA LEU A 114 -18.37 1.68 0.25
C LEU A 114 -18.19 2.03 -1.23
N LYS A 115 -18.64 1.15 -2.14
CA LYS A 115 -18.54 1.36 -3.60
C LYS A 115 -19.16 2.70 -4.05
N ASN A 116 -20.21 3.15 -3.39
CA ASN A 116 -20.91 4.38 -3.75
C ASN A 116 -20.32 5.63 -3.05
N ASN A 117 -19.47 5.44 -2.04
CA ASN A 117 -18.92 6.49 -1.20
C ASN A 117 -17.46 6.82 -1.51
N VAL A 118 -16.77 6.00 -2.30
CA VAL A 118 -15.43 6.35 -2.79
C VAL A 118 -15.53 7.42 -3.87
N ARG A 119 -14.65 8.41 -3.76
CA ARG A 119 -14.49 9.48 -4.74
C ARG A 119 -13.03 9.64 -5.12
N LEU A 120 -12.78 10.04 -6.36
CA LEU A 120 -11.52 10.63 -6.76
C LEU A 120 -11.49 12.06 -6.24
N LEU A 121 -10.41 12.42 -5.55
CA LEU A 121 -10.04 13.79 -5.26
C LEU A 121 -8.91 14.19 -6.20
N SER A 122 -9.10 15.28 -6.93
CA SER A 122 -8.07 15.91 -7.75
C SER A 122 -7.77 17.31 -7.22
N LYS A 123 -6.49 17.65 -7.09
CA LYS A 123 -6.01 18.97 -6.68
C LYS A 123 -5.21 19.61 -7.82
N SER A 124 -5.57 20.82 -8.18
CA SER A 124 -4.90 21.65 -9.17
C SER A 124 -4.82 23.10 -8.69
N ASP A 125 -4.27 23.98 -9.52
CA ASP A 125 -4.15 25.41 -9.21
C ASP A 125 -5.54 26.08 -9.10
N GLU A 126 -6.55 25.52 -9.77
CA GLU A 126 -7.94 25.95 -9.70
C GLU A 126 -8.66 25.44 -8.43
N GLY A 127 -8.03 24.57 -7.64
CA GLY A 127 -8.55 24.07 -6.38
C GLY A 127 -8.77 22.56 -6.36
N ILE A 128 -9.79 22.12 -5.61
CA ILE A 128 -10.11 20.70 -5.41
C ILE A 128 -11.39 20.35 -6.17
N SER A 129 -11.36 19.23 -6.89
CA SER A 129 -12.54 18.62 -7.52
C SER A 129 -12.74 17.20 -7.04
N LEU A 130 -14.00 16.76 -7.02
CA LEU A 130 -14.41 15.42 -6.63
C LEU A 130 -15.16 14.73 -7.78
N GLN A 131 -14.77 13.50 -8.11
CA GLN A 131 -15.40 12.70 -9.17
C GLN A 131 -15.80 11.32 -8.64
N SER A 132 -16.90 10.77 -9.16
CA SER A 132 -17.27 9.37 -8.91
C SER A 132 -16.34 8.41 -9.65
N VAL A 133 -16.12 7.24 -9.09
CA VAL A 133 -15.23 6.21 -9.65
C VAL A 133 -15.93 4.86 -9.66
N GLU A 134 -15.50 3.96 -10.55
CA GLU A 134 -15.92 2.57 -10.55
C GLU A 134 -14.86 1.72 -9.84
N LEU A 135 -15.23 1.05 -8.75
CA LEU A 135 -14.28 0.22 -7.99
C LEU A 135 -14.19 -1.20 -8.56
N THR A 136 -12.95 -1.65 -8.73
CA THR A 136 -12.55 -3.04 -8.99
C THR A 136 -11.85 -3.58 -7.74
N CYS A 137 -11.31 -4.81 -7.80
CA CYS A 137 -10.70 -5.46 -6.63
C CYS A 137 -9.59 -4.64 -5.96
N TYR A 138 -8.70 -4.02 -6.74
CA TYR A 138 -7.54 -3.27 -6.23
C TYR A 138 -7.42 -1.86 -6.81
N HIS A 139 -8.32 -1.47 -7.71
CA HIS A 139 -8.24 -0.20 -8.42
C HIS A 139 -9.58 0.50 -8.53
N ALA A 140 -9.54 1.83 -8.63
CA ALA A 140 -10.65 2.66 -9.03
C ALA A 140 -10.46 3.12 -10.47
N LYS A 141 -11.41 2.74 -11.33
CA LYS A 141 -11.45 3.13 -12.73
C LYS A 141 -12.05 4.53 -12.89
N ILE A 142 -11.41 5.30 -13.76
CA ILE A 142 -11.86 6.61 -14.25
C ILE A 142 -11.77 6.64 -15.77
N VAL A 143 -12.78 7.22 -16.41
CA VAL A 143 -12.89 7.35 -17.87
C VAL A 143 -12.56 8.78 -18.27
N HIS A 144 -11.78 8.93 -19.34
CA HIS A 144 -11.24 10.19 -19.84
C HIS A 144 -10.65 11.08 -18.73
N PRO A 145 -9.66 10.57 -18.00
CA PRO A 145 -9.13 11.26 -16.83
C PRO A 145 -8.45 12.59 -17.20
N SER A 146 -8.74 13.63 -16.41
CA SER A 146 -7.92 14.83 -16.33
C SER A 146 -6.97 14.69 -15.14
N PHE A 147 -5.67 14.71 -15.39
CA PHE A 147 -4.67 14.48 -14.35
C PHE A 147 -3.99 15.76 -13.88
N SER A 148 -3.74 15.79 -12.58
CA SER A 148 -2.77 16.65 -11.92
C SER A 148 -2.24 15.85 -10.72
N LEU A 149 -2.64 16.24 -9.51
CA LEU A 149 -2.44 15.50 -8.29
C LEU A 149 -3.74 14.84 -7.86
N ILE A 150 -3.72 13.53 -7.68
CA ILE A 150 -4.93 12.73 -7.47
C ILE A 150 -4.78 11.71 -6.35
N THR A 151 -5.88 11.42 -5.67
CA THR A 151 -6.00 10.34 -4.68
C THR A 151 -7.44 9.87 -4.56
N LEU A 152 -7.64 8.69 -4.01
CA LEU A 152 -8.97 8.20 -3.66
C LEU A 152 -9.29 8.53 -2.21
N ILE A 153 -10.52 8.96 -1.97
CA ILE A 153 -11.03 9.33 -0.66
C ILE A 153 -12.35 8.65 -0.34
N ILE A 154 -12.64 8.52 0.96
CA ILE A 154 -13.92 8.04 1.48
C ILE A 154 -14.34 8.85 2.70
N SER A 155 -15.64 9.03 2.90
CA SER A 155 -16.18 9.68 4.10
C SER A 155 -15.82 8.92 5.39
N TRP A 156 -15.47 9.66 6.44
CA TRP A 156 -15.13 9.10 7.77
C TRP A 156 -16.27 8.33 8.45
N PHE A 157 -17.52 8.55 8.03
CA PHE A 157 -18.69 7.88 8.60
C PHE A 157 -18.84 6.44 8.10
N ILE A 158 -18.18 6.08 6.99
CA ILE A 158 -18.18 4.73 6.45
C ILE A 158 -17.13 3.90 7.17
N LYS A 159 -17.41 2.62 7.38
CA LYS A 159 -16.43 1.66 7.93
C LYS A 159 -15.85 0.88 6.76
N TRP A 160 -14.52 0.74 6.76
CA TRP A 160 -13.82 -0.09 5.79
C TRP A 160 -12.62 -0.79 6.41
N GLU A 161 -12.16 -1.82 5.71
CA GLU A 161 -10.92 -2.51 6.01
C GLU A 161 -9.94 -2.28 4.86
N GLU A 162 -8.64 -2.32 5.15
CA GLU A 162 -7.57 -2.06 4.20
C GLU A 162 -6.54 -3.18 4.18
N HIS A 163 -5.98 -3.44 3.01
CA HIS A 163 -4.85 -4.31 2.83
C HIS A 163 -3.56 -3.60 3.26
N TYR A 164 -2.74 -4.30 4.05
CA TYR A 164 -1.46 -3.80 4.56
C TYR A 164 -0.30 -4.65 4.04
N ASP A 165 0.86 -4.01 3.96
CA ASP A 165 2.15 -4.64 3.81
C ASP A 165 2.90 -4.60 5.15
N LEU A 166 3.93 -5.43 5.28
CA LEU A 166 4.74 -5.58 6.48
C LEU A 166 6.22 -5.40 6.13
N LEU A 167 6.91 -4.53 6.87
CA LEU A 167 8.36 -4.50 6.91
C LEU A 167 8.85 -4.75 8.32
N LEU A 168 9.78 -5.67 8.45
CA LEU A 168 10.36 -6.06 9.72
C LEU A 168 11.87 -5.89 9.67
N TYR A 169 12.39 -5.00 10.50
CA TYR A 169 13.82 -4.70 10.57
C TYR A 169 14.39 -5.13 11.90
N MET A 170 15.60 -5.66 11.87
CA MET A 170 16.39 -5.98 13.04
C MET A 170 17.52 -4.95 13.18
N LEU A 171 17.52 -4.24 14.31
CA LEU A 171 18.54 -3.24 14.67
C LEU A 171 19.77 -3.88 15.31
N CYS A 172 19.52 -4.80 16.24
CA CYS A 172 20.56 -5.52 16.99
C CYS A 172 20.07 -6.92 17.33
N LYS A 173 20.99 -7.87 17.48
CA LYS A 173 20.70 -9.25 17.87
C LYS A 173 20.74 -9.48 19.38
N ASP A 174 21.61 -8.77 20.11
CA ASP A 174 21.81 -8.97 21.54
C ASP A 174 21.89 -7.63 22.30
N PRO A 175 20.84 -7.27 23.07
CA PRO A 175 19.52 -7.91 23.05
C PRO A 175 18.82 -7.68 21.70
N LEU A 176 17.88 -8.54 21.35
CA LEU A 176 17.18 -8.45 20.08
C LEU A 176 16.31 -7.19 20.03
N PHE A 177 16.54 -6.34 19.04
CA PHE A 177 15.74 -5.15 18.77
C PHE A 177 15.13 -5.23 17.38
N LEU A 178 13.79 -5.20 17.32
CA LEU A 178 13.03 -5.22 16.09
C LEU A 178 12.21 -3.93 15.93
N HIS A 179 12.12 -3.44 14.70
CA HIS A 179 11.16 -2.44 14.28
C HIS A 179 10.17 -3.09 13.30
N ILE A 180 8.88 -2.98 13.60
CA ILE A 180 7.80 -3.64 12.86
C ILE A 180 6.84 -2.59 12.31
N TYR A 181 6.83 -2.44 10.99
CA TYR A 181 6.04 -1.46 10.26
C TYR A 181 4.86 -2.13 9.57
N PHE A 182 3.68 -1.57 9.78
CA PHE A 182 2.51 -1.85 8.96
C PHE A 182 2.15 -0.58 8.19
N PHE A 183 1.99 -0.68 6.88
CA PHE A 183 1.52 0.43 6.04
C PHE A 183 0.62 -0.10 4.93
N PRO A 184 -0.27 0.73 4.37
CA PRO A 184 -1.19 0.29 3.33
C PRO A 184 -0.47 -0.31 2.11
N VAL A 185 -1.09 -1.29 1.48
CA VAL A 185 -0.53 -1.91 0.27
C VAL A 185 -0.36 -0.86 -0.84
N ASN A 186 0.70 -0.97 -1.64
CA ASN A 186 1.00 0.00 -2.71
C ASN A 186 1.28 1.45 -2.24
N ASP A 187 1.39 1.72 -0.92
CA ASP A 187 1.95 2.97 -0.41
C ASP A 187 3.48 3.00 -0.57
N THR A 188 3.90 3.20 -1.81
CA THR A 188 5.30 3.18 -2.24
C THR A 188 6.11 4.30 -1.62
N CYS A 189 5.52 5.50 -1.46
CA CYS A 189 6.19 6.65 -0.86
C CYS A 189 6.57 6.37 0.60
N SER A 190 5.62 5.89 1.41
CA SER A 190 5.89 5.48 2.79
C SER A 190 6.92 4.36 2.87
N LYS A 191 6.80 3.35 2.00
CA LYS A 191 7.71 2.19 1.96
C LYS A 191 9.16 2.60 1.64
N GLU A 192 9.36 3.45 0.63
CA GLU A 192 10.67 3.98 0.25
C GLU A 192 11.27 4.82 1.40
N LYS A 193 10.44 5.64 2.08
CA LYS A 193 10.88 6.43 3.23
C LYS A 193 11.33 5.57 4.41
N VAL A 194 10.57 4.51 4.75
CA VAL A 194 10.94 3.56 5.82
C VAL A 194 12.25 2.85 5.48
N LYS A 195 12.41 2.36 4.25
CA LYS A 195 13.66 1.74 3.78
C LYS A 195 14.86 2.68 3.93
N GLN A 196 14.68 3.97 3.67
CA GLN A 196 15.74 4.97 3.83
C GLN A 196 16.06 5.25 5.31
N ASP A 197 15.03 5.33 6.16
CA ASP A 197 15.19 5.54 7.60
C ASP A 197 15.86 4.31 8.28
N GLU A 198 15.60 3.10 7.78
CA GLU A 198 16.11 1.81 8.28
C GLU A 198 17.35 1.29 7.51
N LYS A 199 18.05 2.16 6.77
CA LYS A 199 19.18 1.76 5.91
C LYS A 199 20.33 1.02 6.62
N SER A 200 20.47 1.22 7.93
CA SER A 200 21.49 0.58 8.78
C SER A 200 21.00 -0.70 9.45
N SER A 201 19.76 -1.10 9.20
CA SER A 201 19.07 -2.19 9.86
C SER A 201 18.87 -3.34 8.89
N LEU A 202 18.79 -4.55 9.42
CA LEU A 202 18.67 -5.75 8.61
C LEU A 202 17.20 -6.10 8.36
N LEU A 203 16.79 -6.07 7.09
CA LEU A 203 15.45 -6.47 6.68
C LEU A 203 15.26 -7.98 6.85
N ILE A 204 14.26 -8.36 7.64
CA ILE A 204 13.81 -9.74 7.79
C ILE A 204 12.67 -9.96 6.80
N ARG A 205 12.85 -10.92 5.90
CA ARG A 205 11.80 -11.31 4.97
C ARG A 205 10.70 -12.02 5.74
N HIS A 206 9.49 -11.47 5.66
CA HIS A 206 8.31 -12.08 6.24
C HIS A 206 7.14 -11.95 5.27
N PRO A 207 6.24 -12.95 5.17
CA PRO A 207 5.00 -12.79 4.43
C PRO A 207 4.19 -11.59 4.96
N ARG A 208 3.53 -10.88 4.04
CA ARG A 208 2.59 -9.83 4.41
C ARG A 208 1.34 -10.43 5.10
N PRO A 209 0.52 -9.60 5.78
CA PRO A 209 -0.80 -10.01 6.24
C PRO A 209 -1.69 -10.51 5.09
N ASP A 210 -2.41 -11.60 5.33
CA ASP A 210 -3.41 -12.17 4.42
C ASP A 210 -4.81 -11.56 4.60
N ARG A 211 -5.05 -10.98 5.79
CA ARG A 211 -6.29 -10.31 6.17
C ARG A 211 -6.11 -8.79 6.21
N PRO A 212 -7.15 -8.04 5.81
CA PRO A 212 -7.14 -6.59 5.94
C PRO A 212 -7.28 -6.14 7.41
N PHE A 213 -6.86 -4.92 7.70
CA PHE A 213 -7.00 -4.30 9.01
C PHE A 213 -8.00 -3.15 8.98
N ARG A 214 -8.62 -2.90 10.12
CA ARG A 214 -9.55 -1.79 10.28
C ARG A 214 -8.81 -0.52 10.69
N LEU A 215 -8.93 0.52 9.89
CA LEU A 215 -8.37 1.85 10.20
C LEU A 215 -8.96 2.48 11.47
N LYS A 216 -8.26 3.51 11.96
CA LYS A 216 -8.65 4.36 13.11
C LYS A 216 -8.95 3.60 14.40
N THR A 217 -8.59 2.32 14.47
CA THR A 217 -8.68 1.53 15.68
C THR A 217 -7.25 1.27 16.15
N PRO A 218 -6.91 1.56 17.41
CA PRO A 218 -5.61 1.21 17.93
C PRO A 218 -5.39 -0.30 17.90
N HIS A 219 -4.20 -0.73 17.51
CA HIS A 219 -3.73 -2.11 17.56
C HIS A 219 -2.59 -2.23 18.56
N LEU A 220 -2.58 -3.31 19.32
CA LEU A 220 -1.54 -3.67 20.27
C LEU A 220 -0.74 -4.82 19.67
N LEU A 221 0.58 -4.78 19.83
CA LEU A 221 1.44 -5.90 19.48
C LEU A 221 1.87 -6.61 20.76
N GLU A 222 1.47 -7.87 20.90
CA GLU A 222 1.88 -8.73 22.00
C GLU A 222 3.04 -9.62 21.54
N VAL A 223 4.12 -9.60 22.33
CA VAL A 223 5.30 -10.45 22.14
C VAL A 223 5.70 -10.98 23.52
N PRO A 224 5.40 -12.25 23.84
CA PRO A 224 5.71 -12.83 25.13
C PRO A 224 7.21 -12.71 25.48
N GLY A 225 7.52 -12.28 26.69
CA GLY A 225 8.91 -12.12 27.15
C GLY A 225 9.66 -10.90 26.58
N ALA A 226 9.01 -10.08 25.75
CA ALA A 226 9.60 -8.87 25.19
C ALA A 226 8.93 -7.60 25.71
N SER A 227 9.66 -6.49 25.66
CA SER A 227 9.12 -5.15 25.86
C SER A 227 8.70 -4.56 24.52
N VAL A 228 7.44 -4.16 24.40
CA VAL A 228 6.88 -3.58 23.16
C VAL A 228 6.51 -2.11 23.38
N GLN A 229 6.87 -1.26 22.43
CA GLN A 229 6.52 0.17 22.40
C GLN A 229 5.92 0.54 21.04
N PRO A 230 4.93 1.45 20.98
CA PRO A 230 4.24 2.07 22.11
C PRO A 230 3.30 1.08 22.85
N ILE A 231 3.17 1.24 24.17
CA ILE A 231 2.33 0.37 25.02
C ILE A 231 0.83 0.60 24.73
N GLU A 232 0.46 1.84 24.42
CA GLU A 232 -0.90 2.26 24.12
C GLU A 232 -1.45 1.71 22.80
N GLY A 233 -0.54 1.22 21.94
CA GLY A 233 -0.82 0.73 20.60
C GLY A 233 -0.67 1.79 19.51
N ILE A 234 -0.84 1.35 18.26
CA ILE A 234 -0.75 2.19 17.07
C ILE A 234 -2.07 2.15 16.33
N SER A 235 -2.59 3.32 15.96
CA SER A 235 -3.65 3.43 14.96
C SER A 235 -3.01 3.57 13.58
N PHE A 236 -3.36 2.69 12.66
CA PHE A 236 -2.97 2.85 11.27
C PHE A 236 -3.78 4.00 10.67
N THR A 237 -3.08 4.91 9.98
CA THR A 237 -3.64 6.09 9.30
C THR A 237 -2.81 6.37 8.06
N THR A 238 -3.42 6.84 6.99
CA THR A 238 -2.73 7.16 5.73
C THR A 238 -2.02 8.52 5.77
N ASP A 239 -2.42 9.44 6.66
CA ASP A 239 -2.00 10.85 6.67
C ASP A 239 -0.96 11.21 7.73
N THR A 240 -0.23 10.22 8.24
CA THR A 240 0.84 10.45 9.23
C THR A 240 2.13 9.76 8.80
N LYS A 241 3.26 10.11 9.45
CA LYS A 241 4.50 9.37 9.24
C LYS A 241 4.25 7.89 9.59
N PRO A 242 4.74 6.92 8.78
CA PRO A 242 4.61 5.50 9.11
C PRO A 242 5.07 5.23 10.54
N ASN A 243 4.15 4.71 11.34
CA ASN A 243 4.38 4.36 12.73
C ASN A 243 4.77 2.88 12.83
N PHE A 244 5.43 2.49 13.91
CA PHE A 244 5.98 1.14 14.06
C PHE A 244 6.09 0.72 15.51
N PHE A 245 6.02 -0.60 15.71
CA PHE A 245 6.30 -1.18 17.00
C PHE A 245 7.81 -1.40 17.16
N LYS A 246 8.34 -0.99 18.32
CA LYS A 246 9.67 -1.38 18.77
C LYS A 246 9.53 -2.57 19.71
N VAL A 247 10.23 -3.65 19.41
CA VAL A 247 10.27 -4.84 20.25
C VAL A 247 11.69 -5.02 20.75
N ARG A 248 11.85 -5.12 22.06
CA ARG A 248 13.11 -5.51 22.72
C ARG A 248 12.92 -6.84 23.41
N GLN A 249 13.61 -7.87 22.94
CA GLN A 249 13.58 -9.21 23.52
C GLN A 249 14.96 -9.55 24.12
N PRO A 250 15.06 -9.76 25.44
CA PRO A 250 16.34 -10.09 26.08
C PRO A 250 16.84 -11.51 25.78
N GLN A 251 15.95 -12.43 25.42
CA GLN A 251 16.24 -13.85 25.23
C GLN A 251 16.34 -14.21 23.74
N HIS A 252 17.29 -15.08 23.41
CA HIS A 252 17.50 -15.63 22.08
C HIS A 252 16.59 -16.84 21.82
N ASP A 253 15.29 -16.58 21.79
CA ASP A 253 14.25 -17.55 21.47
C ASP A 253 13.44 -17.10 20.25
N ASP A 254 12.52 -17.95 19.81
CA ASP A 254 11.56 -17.60 18.76
C ASP A 254 10.73 -16.38 19.18
N VAL A 255 10.45 -15.51 18.21
CA VAL A 255 9.69 -14.28 18.45
C VAL A 255 8.26 -14.51 17.97
N HIS A 256 7.38 -14.84 18.92
CA HIS A 256 5.95 -14.96 18.66
C HIS A 256 5.31 -13.58 18.74
N MET A 257 4.68 -13.15 17.66
CA MET A 257 4.03 -11.86 17.54
C MET A 257 2.54 -12.05 17.31
N ASN A 258 1.73 -11.31 18.05
CA ASN A 258 0.28 -11.26 17.88
C ASN A 258 -0.19 -9.81 17.85
N LEU A 259 -0.68 -9.36 16.71
CA LEU A 259 -1.30 -8.05 16.55
C LEU A 259 -2.79 -8.17 16.90
N ILE A 260 -3.21 -7.40 17.89
CA ILE A 260 -4.54 -7.44 18.47
C ILE A 260 -5.22 -6.09 18.27
N ARG A 261 -6.45 -6.12 17.78
CA ARG A 261 -7.29 -4.93 17.73
C ARG A 261 -7.76 -4.56 19.13
N LYS A 262 -7.39 -3.38 19.62
CA LYS A 262 -7.60 -2.98 21.03
C LYS A 262 -9.07 -2.97 21.44
N LYS A 263 -9.95 -2.60 20.51
CA LYS A 263 -11.40 -2.42 20.74
C LYS A 263 -12.11 -3.70 21.16
N ASP A 264 -11.84 -4.81 20.48
CA ASP A 264 -12.55 -6.09 20.66
C ASP A 264 -11.63 -7.25 21.03
N LYS A 265 -10.33 -6.97 21.24
CA LYS A 265 -9.31 -7.95 21.60
C LYS A 265 -9.17 -9.10 20.61
N LYS A 266 -9.62 -8.89 19.36
CA LYS A 266 -9.49 -9.87 18.30
C LYS A 266 -8.06 -9.86 17.77
N SER A 267 -7.43 -11.04 17.68
CA SER A 267 -6.20 -11.23 16.91
C SER A 267 -6.49 -10.98 15.44
N VAL A 268 -5.78 -10.03 14.84
CA VAL A 268 -5.92 -9.67 13.42
C VAL A 268 -4.74 -10.15 12.58
N TRP A 269 -3.59 -10.41 13.21
CA TRP A 269 -2.42 -11.00 12.57
C TRP A 269 -1.57 -11.68 13.62
N ALA A 270 -1.00 -12.83 13.28
CA ALA A 270 -0.04 -13.53 14.14
C ALA A 270 1.08 -14.10 13.27
N ALA A 271 2.29 -14.12 13.83
CA ALA A 271 3.47 -14.62 13.15
C ALA A 271 4.51 -15.11 14.16
N THR A 272 5.43 -15.92 13.67
CA THR A 272 6.60 -16.35 14.43
C THR A 272 7.83 -16.14 13.58
N ILE A 273 8.84 -15.45 14.12
CA ILE A 273 10.18 -15.43 13.54
C ILE A 273 11.00 -16.44 14.31
N TRP A 274 11.58 -17.38 13.57
CA TRP A 274 12.31 -18.49 14.16
C TRP A 274 13.72 -18.03 14.49
N LYS A 275 14.27 -18.46 15.62
CA LYS A 275 15.57 -17.98 16.09
C LYS A 275 16.70 -18.22 15.08
N GLU A 276 16.60 -19.28 14.29
CA GLU A 276 17.58 -19.66 13.26
C GLU A 276 17.61 -18.65 12.11
N GLU A 277 16.54 -17.90 11.88
CA GLU A 277 16.49 -16.84 10.86
C GLU A 277 17.40 -15.69 11.24
N PHE A 278 17.49 -15.34 12.53
CA PHE A 278 18.40 -14.28 12.99
C PHE A 278 19.86 -14.65 12.77
N GLY A 279 20.22 -15.93 12.92
CA GLY A 279 21.59 -16.41 12.67
C GLY A 279 22.04 -16.27 11.22
N LYS A 280 21.11 -16.37 10.26
CA LYS A 280 21.39 -16.31 8.82
C LYS A 280 21.57 -14.89 8.28
N LEU A 281 21.09 -13.88 9.01
CA LEU A 281 21.22 -12.47 8.62
C LEU A 281 22.66 -11.99 8.89
N LYS A 282 23.41 -11.73 7.83
CA LYS A 282 24.73 -11.09 7.92
C LYS A 282 24.57 -9.56 7.88
N PRO A 283 25.33 -8.80 8.70
CA PRO A 283 25.46 -7.35 8.55
C PRO A 283 25.92 -6.95 7.15
#